data_AF-A0A139PMH6-F1
#
_entry.id   AF-A0A139PMH6-F1
#
_cell.length_a   1.000
_cell.length_b   1.000
_cell.length_c   1.000
_cell.angle_alpha   90.00
_cell.angle_beta   90.00
_cell.angle_gamma   90.00
#
_symmetry.space_group_name_H-M   'P 1'
#
loop_
_entity.id
_entity.type
_entity.pdbx_description
1 polymer ?
#
loop_
_entity_poly.entity_id
_entity_poly.type
_entity_poly.pdbx_seq_one_letter_code
_entity_poly.pdbx_strand_id
1 'polypeptide(L)'
;MIPYLYTMNVKTHEEGAPLISPMYYFYPENDESYNVPNQYFFGTELMVAPIVEKMDLAFQSAKVDVWFPEGEWYDFFSEKKYTGGVKLSVYRDISTIPVFAKSGAIIPLVGSEIDMGVELPEVVDWYVFPGKQHSFEMIEDKNGQRYKTRLSIDWEMGMVELTLQGDSSIVPSNRRHRIHFKGTNVSMIKLPNKNDTANFECKDNKTISLNDEVFRLLKTASLPYELKDRLLNQFINAKNSHDLMNILHHQDKELRGRLLEMIFTNEN
;
A
#
# COMPACT_ATOMS: atom_id res chain seq x y z
N MET A 1 -6.33 9.41 -8.52
CA MET A 1 -5.53 8.31 -9.12
C MET A 1 -5.63 8.27 -10.66
N ILE A 2 -5.98 9.38 -11.35
CA ILE A 2 -6.27 9.36 -12.79
C ILE A 2 -5.12 8.78 -13.63
N PRO A 3 -3.83 9.14 -13.43
CA PRO A 3 -2.74 8.59 -14.23
C PRO A 3 -2.64 7.06 -14.20
N TYR A 4 -2.75 6.47 -13.00
CA TYR A 4 -2.77 5.01 -12.82
C TYR A 4 -3.98 4.38 -13.52
N LEU A 5 -5.19 4.90 -13.27
CA LEU A 5 -6.43 4.35 -13.85
C LEU A 5 -6.45 4.43 -15.36
N TYR A 6 -6.02 5.57 -15.92
CA TYR A 6 -5.94 5.76 -17.35
C TYR A 6 -4.97 4.76 -17.98
N THR A 7 -3.78 4.60 -17.39
CA THR A 7 -2.80 3.60 -17.84
C THR A 7 -3.38 2.18 -17.79
N MET A 8 -4.08 1.81 -16.72
CA MET A 8 -4.72 0.48 -16.63
C MET A 8 -5.84 0.31 -17.67
N ASN A 9 -6.63 1.35 -17.95
CA ASN A 9 -7.66 1.31 -18.98
C ASN A 9 -7.08 1.16 -20.39
N VAL A 10 -5.94 1.79 -20.68
CA VAL A 10 -5.20 1.56 -21.93
C VAL A 10 -4.77 0.10 -22.03
N LYS A 11 -4.22 -0.49 -20.96
CA LYS A 11 -3.90 -1.92 -20.93
C LYS A 11 -5.12 -2.82 -21.12
N THR A 12 -6.27 -2.45 -20.54
CA THR A 12 -7.53 -3.17 -20.80
C THR A 12 -7.92 -3.11 -22.27
N HIS A 13 -7.79 -1.95 -22.92
CA HIS A 13 -8.13 -1.78 -24.34
C HIS A 13 -7.17 -2.51 -25.28
N GLU A 14 -5.86 -2.43 -25.02
CA GLU A 14 -4.82 -2.91 -25.95
C GLU A 14 -4.40 -4.36 -25.69
N GLU A 15 -4.41 -4.80 -24.42
CA GLU A 15 -3.91 -6.12 -24.00
C GLU A 15 -5.03 -7.04 -23.50
N GLY A 16 -6.25 -6.51 -23.30
CA GLY A 16 -7.35 -7.25 -22.69
C GLY A 16 -7.17 -7.50 -21.18
N ALA A 17 -6.19 -6.84 -20.54
CA ALA A 17 -5.91 -7.00 -19.11
C ALA A 17 -6.91 -6.21 -18.26
N PRO A 18 -7.80 -6.85 -17.48
CA PRO A 18 -8.86 -6.13 -16.77
C PRO A 18 -8.31 -5.35 -15.58
N LEU A 19 -8.83 -4.13 -15.38
CA LEU A 19 -8.50 -3.28 -14.22
C LEU A 19 -8.81 -3.98 -12.89
N ILE A 20 -9.90 -4.74 -12.80
CA ILE A 20 -10.25 -5.52 -11.61
C ILE A 20 -10.09 -6.99 -11.97
N SER A 21 -9.18 -7.67 -11.29
CA SER A 21 -8.88 -9.08 -11.53
C SER A 21 -9.08 -9.89 -10.24
N PRO A 22 -9.75 -11.05 -10.28
CA PRO A 22 -9.84 -11.93 -9.12
C PRO A 22 -8.47 -12.53 -8.79
N MET A 23 -8.28 -12.96 -7.55
CA MET A 23 -6.98 -13.46 -7.07
C MET A 23 -6.47 -14.67 -7.87
N TYR A 24 -7.35 -15.59 -8.24
CA TYR A 24 -7.01 -16.82 -8.98
C TYR A 24 -6.47 -16.59 -10.40
N TYR A 25 -6.58 -15.37 -10.97
CA TYR A 25 -5.95 -15.07 -12.26
C TYR A 25 -4.42 -15.13 -12.20
N PHE A 26 -3.84 -14.76 -11.06
CA PHE A 26 -2.38 -14.73 -10.88
C PHE A 26 -1.85 -15.88 -10.04
N TYR A 27 -2.74 -16.59 -9.33
CA TYR A 27 -2.39 -17.73 -8.48
C TYR A 27 -3.29 -18.95 -8.76
N PRO A 28 -3.40 -19.41 -10.02
CA PRO A 28 -4.35 -20.47 -10.39
C PRO A 28 -4.07 -21.82 -9.73
N GLU A 29 -2.82 -22.08 -9.35
CA GLU A 29 -2.41 -23.34 -8.70
C GLU A 29 -2.58 -23.31 -7.17
N ASN A 30 -3.08 -22.21 -6.60
CA ASN A 30 -3.27 -22.06 -5.16
C ASN A 30 -4.77 -21.99 -4.82
N ASP A 31 -5.27 -23.01 -4.12
CA ASP A 31 -6.67 -23.14 -3.73
C ASP A 31 -7.18 -21.95 -2.91
N GLU A 32 -6.34 -21.31 -2.09
CA GLU A 32 -6.74 -20.13 -1.30
C GLU A 32 -7.20 -18.97 -2.18
N SER A 33 -6.65 -18.84 -3.39
CA SER A 33 -7.00 -17.78 -4.34
C SER A 33 -8.47 -17.85 -4.81
N TYR A 34 -9.10 -19.03 -4.73
CA TYR A 34 -10.50 -19.25 -5.05
C TYR A 34 -11.43 -19.01 -3.84
N ASN A 35 -10.87 -18.96 -2.63
CA ASN A 35 -11.60 -18.86 -1.36
C ASN A 35 -11.64 -17.43 -0.78
N VAL A 36 -11.29 -16.42 -1.58
CA VAL A 36 -11.29 -14.99 -1.18
C VAL A 36 -12.12 -14.11 -2.14
N PRO A 37 -13.46 -14.29 -2.20
CA PRO A 37 -14.32 -13.61 -3.17
C PRO A 37 -14.42 -12.09 -2.99
N ASN A 38 -14.10 -11.58 -1.80
CA ASN A 38 -14.09 -10.14 -1.47
C ASN A 38 -12.67 -9.54 -1.52
N GLN A 39 -11.77 -10.16 -2.28
CA GLN A 39 -10.40 -9.69 -2.47
C GLN A 39 -10.05 -9.74 -3.96
N TYR A 40 -9.42 -8.69 -4.46
CA TYR A 40 -9.09 -8.58 -5.88
C TYR A 40 -7.84 -7.74 -6.12
N PHE A 41 -7.19 -7.96 -7.26
CA PHE A 41 -6.18 -7.05 -7.78
C PHE A 41 -6.85 -5.86 -8.47
N PHE A 42 -6.34 -4.67 -8.14
CA PHE A 42 -6.74 -3.40 -8.73
C PHE A 42 -5.61 -2.85 -9.59
N GLY A 43 -5.67 -3.18 -10.87
CA GLY A 43 -4.61 -2.98 -11.84
C GLY A 43 -3.42 -3.89 -11.55
N THR A 44 -2.23 -3.38 -11.86
CA THR A 44 -0.98 -4.16 -11.79
C THR A 44 -0.26 -4.06 -10.44
N GLU A 45 -0.62 -3.08 -9.61
CA GLU A 45 0.20 -2.67 -8.46
C GLU A 45 -0.49 -2.87 -7.09
N LEU A 46 -1.82 -2.95 -7.06
CA LEU A 46 -2.60 -2.93 -5.83
C LEU A 46 -3.48 -4.18 -5.66
N MET A 47 -3.67 -4.59 -4.41
CA MET A 47 -4.62 -5.61 -3.97
C MET A 47 -5.59 -4.96 -2.98
N VAL A 48 -6.89 -5.16 -3.17
CA VAL A 48 -7.94 -4.50 -2.37
C VAL A 48 -8.81 -5.57 -1.72
N ALA A 49 -9.15 -5.36 -0.45
CA ALA A 49 -10.08 -6.20 0.28
C ALA A 49 -11.11 -5.31 1.00
N PRO A 50 -12.27 -5.00 0.37
CA PRO A 50 -13.28 -4.17 1.00
C PRO A 50 -13.88 -4.82 2.23
N ILE A 51 -14.15 -4.00 3.25
CA ILE A 51 -14.86 -4.45 4.45
C ILE A 51 -16.36 -4.33 4.21
N VAL A 52 -17.05 -5.47 4.26
CA VAL A 52 -18.51 -5.57 4.09
C VAL A 52 -19.23 -6.00 5.37
N GLU A 53 -18.50 -6.09 6.48
CA GLU A 53 -19.04 -6.36 7.81
C GLU A 53 -19.43 -5.08 8.54
N LYS A 54 -20.38 -5.19 9.48
CA LYS A 54 -20.76 -4.06 10.34
C LYS A 54 -19.61 -3.69 11.27
N MET A 55 -19.41 -2.38 11.47
CA MET A 55 -18.48 -1.85 12.46
C MET A 55 -18.77 -2.34 13.87
N ASP A 56 -17.70 -2.76 14.56
CA ASP A 56 -17.69 -2.94 16.00
C ASP A 56 -17.60 -1.57 16.67
N LEU A 57 -18.68 -1.17 17.35
CA LEU A 57 -18.78 0.13 18.01
C LEU A 57 -17.86 0.24 19.24
N ALA A 58 -17.46 -0.88 19.86
CA ALA A 58 -16.52 -0.83 20.96
C ALA A 58 -15.11 -0.46 20.47
N PHE A 59 -14.74 -0.80 19.24
CA PHE A 59 -13.41 -0.53 18.70
C PHE A 59 -13.39 0.47 17.54
N GLN A 60 -14.55 1.00 17.14
CA GLN A 60 -14.72 1.92 16.00
C GLN A 60 -14.05 1.41 14.72
N SER A 61 -14.07 0.08 14.52
CA SER A 61 -13.41 -0.59 13.40
C SER A 61 -14.18 -1.83 12.98
N ALA A 62 -14.03 -2.20 11.72
CA ALA A 62 -14.50 -3.47 11.17
C ALA A 62 -13.32 -4.23 10.55
N LYS A 63 -13.54 -5.48 10.16
CA LYS A 63 -12.49 -6.34 9.62
C LYS A 63 -12.88 -7.00 8.31
N VAL A 64 -11.86 -7.53 7.64
CA VAL A 64 -11.98 -8.47 6.53
C VAL A 64 -10.83 -9.47 6.64
N ASP A 65 -11.07 -10.72 6.29
CA ASP A 65 -10.02 -11.72 6.18
C ASP A 65 -9.34 -11.58 4.82
N VAL A 66 -8.03 -11.37 4.85
CA VAL A 66 -7.19 -11.20 3.66
C VAL A 66 -6.25 -12.38 3.56
N TRP A 67 -6.22 -13.00 2.40
CA TRP A 67 -5.15 -13.93 2.04
C TRP A 67 -4.03 -13.14 1.37
N PHE A 68 -2.86 -13.07 1.99
CA PHE A 68 -1.68 -12.47 1.39
C PHE A 68 -0.91 -13.55 0.65
N PRO A 69 -0.83 -13.51 -0.70
CA PRO A 69 0.03 -14.42 -1.45
C PRO A 69 1.49 -14.26 -1.02
N GLU A 70 2.33 -15.27 -1.28
CA GLU A 70 3.76 -15.21 -0.97
C GLU A 70 4.42 -13.92 -1.50
N GLY A 71 5.32 -13.35 -0.70
CA GLY A 71 5.96 -12.07 -0.99
C GLY A 71 5.78 -11.08 0.15
N GLU A 72 5.94 -9.79 -0.15
CA GLU A 72 5.73 -8.71 0.81
C GLU A 72 4.68 -7.75 0.25
N TRP A 73 3.85 -7.25 1.14
CA TRP A 73 2.75 -6.35 0.84
C TRP A 73 2.80 -5.16 1.77
N TYR A 74 2.41 -3.99 1.29
CA TYR A 74 2.45 -2.76 2.05
C TYR A 74 1.08 -2.13 2.07
N ASP A 75 0.52 -1.86 3.25
CA ASP A 75 -0.74 -1.12 3.32
C ASP A 75 -0.54 0.29 2.75
N PHE A 76 -1.38 0.66 1.79
CA PHE A 76 -1.22 1.87 1.01
C PHE A 76 -1.35 3.15 1.85
N PHE A 77 -2.12 3.10 2.94
CA PHE A 77 -2.43 4.27 3.77
C PHE A 77 -1.53 4.35 5.01
N SER A 78 -1.35 3.23 5.70
CA SER A 78 -0.56 3.14 6.93
C SER A 78 0.91 2.82 6.70
N GLU A 79 1.27 2.41 5.47
CA GLU A 79 2.63 2.04 5.05
C GLU A 79 3.20 0.81 5.78
N LYS A 80 2.37 0.10 6.56
CA LYS A 80 2.76 -1.12 7.28
C LYS A 80 3.06 -2.26 6.31
N LYS A 81 4.11 -3.02 6.63
CA LYS A 81 4.51 -4.23 5.91
C LYS A 81 3.73 -5.45 6.41
N TYR A 82 3.32 -6.31 5.48
CA TYR A 82 2.70 -7.60 5.70
C TYR A 82 3.49 -8.65 4.94
N THR A 83 3.99 -9.66 5.66
CA THR A 83 4.63 -10.83 5.05
C THR A 83 3.54 -11.75 4.48
N GLY A 84 3.75 -12.24 3.26
CA GLY A 84 2.83 -13.10 2.53
C GLY A 84 2.88 -14.56 2.94
N GLY A 85 2.07 -15.37 2.25
CA GLY A 85 1.91 -16.80 2.52
C GLY A 85 0.95 -17.09 3.69
N VAL A 86 0.14 -16.11 4.09
CA VAL A 86 -0.72 -16.20 5.29
C VAL A 86 -2.13 -15.68 5.00
N LYS A 87 -3.09 -16.11 5.82
CA LYS A 87 -4.40 -15.49 5.92
C LYS A 87 -4.51 -14.74 7.24
N LEU A 88 -4.90 -13.47 7.19
CA LEU A 88 -4.92 -12.58 8.35
C LEU A 88 -6.18 -11.70 8.32
N SER A 89 -6.85 -11.56 9.46
CA SER A 89 -7.90 -10.54 9.62
C SER A 89 -7.24 -9.17 9.77
N VAL A 90 -7.63 -8.21 8.93
CA VAL A 90 -7.12 -6.83 8.96
C VAL A 90 -8.24 -5.87 9.36
N TYR A 91 -7.91 -4.83 10.13
CA TYR A 91 -8.91 -3.96 10.76
C TYR A 91 -8.77 -2.50 10.31
N ARG A 92 -9.87 -1.87 9.88
CA ARG A 92 -9.89 -0.44 9.54
C ARG A 92 -11.04 0.28 10.22
N ASP A 93 -10.86 1.58 10.44
CA ASP A 93 -11.93 2.48 10.84
C ASP A 93 -12.83 2.82 9.64
N ILE A 94 -13.82 3.69 9.84
CA ILE A 94 -14.78 4.07 8.78
C ILE A 94 -14.14 4.86 7.63
N SER A 95 -12.96 5.44 7.84
CA SER A 95 -12.35 6.40 6.90
C SER A 95 -11.55 5.72 5.79
N THR A 96 -11.20 4.44 5.97
CA THR A 96 -10.33 3.71 5.04
C THR A 96 -10.80 2.28 4.82
N ILE A 97 -10.27 1.66 3.77
CA ILE A 97 -10.40 0.22 3.52
C ILE A 97 -9.01 -0.39 3.33
N PRO A 98 -8.85 -1.71 3.53
CA PRO A 98 -7.60 -2.40 3.24
C PRO A 98 -7.24 -2.34 1.75
N VAL A 99 -6.12 -1.68 1.46
CA VAL A 99 -5.50 -1.60 0.14
C VAL A 99 -4.02 -1.86 0.32
N PHE A 100 -3.48 -2.82 -0.41
CA PHE A 100 -2.11 -3.27 -0.28
C PHE A 100 -1.36 -3.12 -1.60
N ALA A 101 -0.24 -2.43 -1.57
CA ALA A 101 0.71 -2.37 -2.67
C ALA A 101 1.65 -3.58 -2.61
N LYS A 102 1.94 -4.22 -3.74
CA LYS A 102 2.96 -5.27 -3.80
C LYS A 102 4.35 -4.69 -3.50
N SER A 103 5.27 -5.53 -3.01
CA SER A 103 6.69 -5.19 -2.93
C SER A 103 7.22 -4.62 -4.25
N GLY A 104 7.89 -3.47 -4.19
CA GLY A 104 8.39 -2.76 -5.36
C GLY A 104 7.35 -1.93 -6.13
N ALA A 105 6.09 -1.86 -5.67
CA ALA A 105 5.04 -1.20 -6.43
C ALA A 105 5.31 0.27 -6.72
N ILE A 106 4.92 0.72 -7.92
CA ILE A 106 5.05 2.11 -8.36
C ILE A 106 3.70 2.62 -8.84
N ILE A 107 3.12 3.61 -8.15
CA ILE A 107 1.79 4.14 -8.43
C ILE A 107 1.86 5.63 -8.81
N PRO A 108 1.60 6.00 -10.08
CA PRO A 108 1.50 7.40 -10.48
C PRO A 108 0.17 8.04 -10.09
N LEU A 109 0.26 9.20 -9.46
CA LEU A 109 -0.84 10.02 -8.98
C LEU A 109 -0.68 11.45 -9.47
N VAL A 110 -1.77 12.20 -9.43
CA VAL A 110 -1.74 13.65 -9.62
C VAL A 110 -1.14 14.29 -8.38
N GLY A 111 -0.18 15.18 -8.54
CA GLY A 111 0.52 15.85 -7.43
C GLY A 111 -0.07 17.18 -6.97
N SER A 112 -1.17 17.65 -7.57
CA SER A 112 -1.91 18.83 -7.11
C SER A 112 -3.05 18.45 -6.14
N GLU A 113 -3.26 19.29 -5.13
CA GLU A 113 -4.32 19.12 -4.13
C GLU A 113 -5.73 19.38 -4.70
N ILE A 114 -5.81 20.12 -5.80
CA ILE A 114 -7.05 20.43 -6.51
C ILE A 114 -6.81 20.05 -7.98
N ASP A 115 -7.41 18.95 -8.39
CA ASP A 115 -7.55 18.61 -9.80
C ASP A 115 -8.95 18.05 -10.02
N MET A 116 -9.83 18.93 -10.49
CA MET A 116 -11.19 18.58 -10.93
C MET A 116 -11.28 18.53 -12.46
N GLY A 117 -10.14 18.56 -13.15
CA GLY A 117 -10.05 18.64 -14.60
C GLY A 117 -9.79 17.30 -15.28
N VAL A 118 -9.85 17.35 -16.61
CA VAL A 118 -9.40 16.27 -17.51
C VAL A 118 -8.06 16.59 -18.15
N GLU A 119 -7.39 17.64 -17.69
CA GLU A 119 -6.10 18.05 -18.22
C GLU A 119 -4.98 17.17 -17.69
N LEU A 120 -3.91 17.05 -18.48
CA LEU A 120 -2.74 16.28 -18.10
C LEU A 120 -1.97 17.03 -16.98
N PRO A 121 -1.58 16.36 -15.89
CA PRO A 121 -1.22 17.03 -14.65
C PRO A 121 0.19 17.64 -14.67
N GLU A 122 0.41 18.90 -14.28
CA GLU A 122 1.77 19.48 -14.25
C GLU A 122 2.73 18.77 -13.27
N VAL A 123 2.20 18.09 -12.25
CA VAL A 123 2.99 17.35 -11.27
C VAL A 123 2.49 15.92 -11.19
N VAL A 124 3.40 14.96 -11.37
CA VAL A 124 3.13 13.53 -11.15
C VAL A 124 3.81 13.11 -9.87
N ASP A 125 3.02 12.60 -8.93
CA ASP A 125 3.50 11.94 -7.72
C ASP A 125 3.63 10.44 -7.97
N TRP A 126 4.84 9.92 -7.90
CA TRP A 126 5.12 8.50 -7.95
C TRP A 126 5.24 7.97 -6.53
N TYR A 127 4.26 7.19 -6.10
CA TYR A 127 4.35 6.49 -4.83
C TYR A 127 5.08 5.16 -5.06
N VAL A 128 6.23 5.00 -4.42
CA VAL A 128 7.12 3.85 -4.59
C VAL A 128 7.19 3.09 -3.27
N PHE A 129 6.92 1.79 -3.30
CA PHE A 129 6.97 0.90 -2.14
C PHE A 129 8.24 0.02 -2.16
N PRO A 130 8.84 -0.28 -0.99
CA PRO A 130 10.12 -0.97 -0.90
C PRO A 130 10.07 -2.44 -1.31
N GLY A 131 11.27 -3.00 -1.44
CA GLY A 131 11.52 -4.42 -1.67
C GLY A 131 12.04 -4.70 -3.08
N LYS A 132 11.21 -5.23 -3.97
CA LYS A 132 11.67 -5.70 -5.29
C LYS A 132 12.00 -4.56 -6.26
N GLN A 133 13.02 -4.77 -7.09
CA GLN A 133 13.26 -3.93 -8.27
C GLN A 133 12.05 -4.00 -9.19
N HIS A 134 11.61 -2.86 -9.70
CA HIS A 134 10.38 -2.77 -10.50
C HIS A 134 10.41 -1.57 -11.43
N SER A 135 9.60 -1.62 -12.48
CA SER A 135 9.36 -0.47 -13.34
C SER A 135 7.88 -0.35 -13.70
N PHE A 136 7.39 0.88 -13.81
CA PHE A 136 6.04 1.18 -14.24
C PHE A 136 6.07 2.15 -15.42
N GLU A 137 5.34 1.83 -16.49
CA GLU A 137 5.13 2.70 -17.65
C GLU A 137 3.75 3.36 -17.53
N MET A 138 3.73 4.66 -17.28
CA MET A 138 2.55 5.51 -17.35
C MET A 138 2.31 5.95 -18.79
N ILE A 139 1.05 5.85 -19.23
CA ILE A 139 0.62 6.24 -20.56
C ILE A 139 -0.29 7.47 -20.44
N GLU A 140 -0.07 8.46 -21.30
CA GLU A 140 -0.93 9.64 -21.45
C GLU A 140 -1.22 9.82 -22.95
N ASP A 141 -2.49 9.96 -23.35
CA ASP A 141 -2.86 10.31 -24.73
C ASP A 141 -3.63 11.63 -24.78
N LYS A 142 -3.40 12.42 -25.85
CA LYS A 142 -4.18 13.62 -26.16
C LYS A 142 -4.19 13.83 -27.67
N ASN A 143 -5.35 14.09 -28.26
CA ASN A 143 -5.51 14.36 -29.70
C ASN A 143 -4.87 13.29 -30.62
N GLY A 144 -4.96 12.01 -30.23
CA GLY A 144 -4.38 10.89 -31.00
C GLY A 144 -2.87 10.74 -30.89
N GLN A 145 -2.19 11.57 -30.10
CA GLN A 145 -0.77 11.44 -29.77
C GLN A 145 -0.61 10.78 -28.42
N ARG A 146 0.52 10.09 -28.24
CA ARG A 146 0.85 9.32 -27.04
C ARG A 146 2.18 9.78 -26.44
N TYR A 147 2.20 9.86 -25.11
CA TYR A 147 3.38 10.07 -24.30
C TYR A 147 3.51 8.96 -23.25
N LYS A 148 4.70 8.40 -23.14
CA LYS A 148 5.02 7.30 -22.22
C LYS A 148 6.09 7.77 -21.25
N THR A 149 5.81 7.63 -19.96
CA THR A 149 6.77 7.89 -18.90
C THR A 149 7.02 6.60 -18.12
N ARG A 150 8.24 6.08 -18.17
CA ARG A 150 8.63 4.88 -17.43
C ARG A 150 9.54 5.27 -16.27
N LEU A 151 9.12 4.91 -15.05
CA LEU A 151 9.93 5.00 -13.84
C LEU A 151 10.42 3.61 -13.48
N SER A 152 11.74 3.45 -13.29
CA SER A 152 12.38 2.23 -12.81
C SER A 152 13.08 2.50 -11.50
N ILE A 153 13.00 1.55 -10.56
CA ILE A 153 13.64 1.63 -9.25
C ILE A 153 14.52 0.41 -9.07
N ASP A 154 15.80 0.67 -8.80
CA ASP A 154 16.78 -0.33 -8.37
C ASP A 154 17.11 -0.10 -6.89
N TRP A 155 16.60 -0.99 -6.03
CA TRP A 155 16.82 -0.91 -4.58
C TRP A 155 18.22 -1.36 -4.16
N GLU A 156 18.89 -2.20 -4.95
CA GLU A 156 20.25 -2.68 -4.63
C GLU A 156 21.28 -1.59 -4.93
N MET A 157 21.11 -0.91 -6.07
CA MET A 157 21.96 0.22 -6.45
C MET A 157 21.54 1.54 -5.78
N GLY A 158 20.34 1.60 -5.21
CA GLY A 158 19.76 2.84 -4.69
C GLY A 158 19.56 3.86 -5.82
N MET A 159 18.99 3.43 -6.95
CA MET A 159 18.88 4.26 -8.16
C MET A 159 17.44 4.35 -8.65
N VAL A 160 17.04 5.55 -9.05
CA VAL A 160 15.81 5.84 -9.78
C VAL A 160 16.19 6.24 -11.19
N GLU A 161 15.52 5.66 -12.18
CA GLU A 161 15.64 6.04 -13.59
C GLU A 161 14.28 6.45 -14.14
N LEU A 162 14.22 7.61 -14.79
CA LEU A 162 13.06 8.11 -15.51
C LEU A 162 13.38 8.14 -17.00
N THR A 163 12.57 7.45 -17.80
CA THR A 163 12.68 7.43 -19.27
C THR A 163 11.38 7.86 -19.91
N LEU A 164 11.47 8.68 -20.95
CA LEU A 164 10.34 9.32 -21.62
C LEU A 164 10.39 9.01 -23.12
N GLN A 165 9.24 8.70 -23.69
CA GLN A 165 9.10 8.39 -25.11
C GLN A 165 7.77 8.92 -25.65
N GLY A 166 7.72 9.24 -26.94
CA GLY A 166 6.52 9.75 -27.61
C GLY A 166 6.50 11.27 -27.74
N ASP A 167 5.32 11.82 -27.99
CA ASP A 167 5.14 13.25 -28.30
C ASP A 167 5.05 14.08 -27.02
N SER A 168 6.13 14.79 -26.67
CA SER A 168 6.15 15.65 -25.48
C SER A 168 5.29 16.91 -25.60
N SER A 169 4.71 17.21 -26.77
CA SER A 169 3.86 18.40 -26.96
C SER A 169 2.51 18.27 -26.26
N ILE A 170 2.07 17.06 -25.92
CA ILE A 170 0.79 16.85 -25.24
C ILE A 170 0.85 17.14 -23.74
N VAL A 171 2.01 16.97 -23.12
CA VAL A 171 2.19 17.20 -21.68
C VAL A 171 2.56 18.65 -21.38
N PRO A 172 2.24 19.18 -20.18
CA PRO A 172 2.65 20.52 -19.78
C PRO A 172 4.16 20.72 -19.85
N SER A 173 4.61 21.88 -20.34
CA SER A 173 6.03 22.20 -20.51
C SER A 173 6.80 22.28 -19.18
N ASN A 174 6.09 22.57 -18.08
CA ASN A 174 6.62 22.65 -16.72
C ASN A 174 6.41 21.34 -15.92
N ARG A 175 6.13 20.21 -16.60
CA ARG A 175 5.94 18.89 -15.99
C ARG A 175 7.09 18.54 -15.04
N ARG A 176 6.74 18.07 -13.85
CA ARG A 176 7.69 17.59 -12.83
C ARG A 176 7.25 16.28 -12.23
N HIS A 177 8.22 15.45 -11.88
CA HIS A 177 7.98 14.17 -11.20
C HIS A 177 8.50 14.24 -9.77
N ARG A 178 7.69 13.82 -8.81
CA ARG A 178 8.07 13.69 -7.40
C ARG A 178 7.96 12.23 -7.00
N ILE A 179 9.06 11.64 -6.57
CA ILE A 179 9.16 10.24 -6.18
C ILE A 179 9.09 10.17 -4.66
N HIS A 180 8.00 9.61 -4.15
CA HIS A 180 7.73 9.45 -2.72
C HIS A 180 7.95 7.99 -2.32
N PHE A 181 8.96 7.75 -1.48
CA PHE A 181 9.30 6.42 -1.00
C PHE A 181 8.48 6.06 0.25
N LYS A 182 7.36 5.37 0.05
CA LYS A 182 6.39 5.01 1.09
C LYS A 182 6.94 3.95 2.03
N GLY A 183 6.71 4.09 3.34
CA GLY A 183 7.22 3.14 4.33
C GLY A 183 8.75 3.17 4.50
N THR A 184 9.42 4.23 4.05
CA THR A 184 10.87 4.42 4.22
C THR A 184 11.18 5.79 4.81
N ASN A 185 12.43 6.00 5.22
CA ASN A 185 12.93 7.32 5.61
C ASN A 185 13.61 8.09 4.46
N VAL A 186 13.50 7.58 3.22
CA VAL A 186 14.11 8.20 2.05
C VAL A 186 13.38 9.50 1.72
N SER A 187 14.15 10.57 1.51
CA SER A 187 13.60 11.87 1.13
C SER A 187 13.05 11.85 -0.29
N MET A 188 11.96 12.58 -0.51
CA MET A 188 11.35 12.67 -1.84
C MET A 188 12.33 13.25 -2.87
N ILE A 189 12.42 12.58 -4.02
CA ILE A 189 13.26 13.00 -5.15
C ILE A 189 12.40 13.75 -6.16
N LYS A 190 12.94 14.85 -6.70
CA LYS A 190 12.32 15.60 -7.80
C LYS A 190 13.11 15.39 -9.07
N LEU A 191 12.44 14.92 -10.12
CA LEU A 191 13.01 14.80 -11.46
C LEU A 191 12.28 15.74 -12.43
N PRO A 192 13.00 16.39 -13.36
CA PRO A 192 12.40 17.13 -14.46
C PRO A 192 11.76 16.16 -15.47
N ASN A 193 10.91 16.68 -16.37
CA ASN A 193 10.34 15.91 -17.48
C ASN A 193 11.34 15.73 -18.63
N LYS A 194 12.46 15.05 -18.36
CA LYS A 194 13.46 14.57 -19.34
C LYS A 194 14.02 13.22 -18.85
N ASN A 195 14.70 12.48 -19.72
CA ASN A 195 15.43 11.28 -19.30
C ASN A 195 16.46 11.70 -18.22
N ASP A 196 16.36 11.07 -17.06
CA ASP A 196 17.15 11.46 -15.90
C ASP A 196 17.29 10.29 -14.91
N THR A 197 18.30 10.39 -14.06
CA THR A 197 18.59 9.39 -13.02
C THR A 197 18.92 10.09 -11.71
N ALA A 198 18.52 9.50 -10.60
CA ALA A 198 18.89 9.98 -9.27
C ALA A 198 19.18 8.82 -8.32
N ASN A 199 20.12 9.04 -7.40
CA ASN A 199 20.45 8.06 -6.38
C ASN A 199 19.73 8.37 -5.07
N PHE A 200 19.49 7.33 -4.27
CA PHE A 200 18.96 7.40 -2.92
C PHE A 200 19.66 6.38 -2.01
N GLU A 201 19.71 6.70 -0.72
CA GLU A 201 20.16 5.76 0.31
C GLU A 201 18.95 5.30 1.13
N CYS A 202 18.65 4.00 1.08
CA CYS A 202 17.66 3.39 1.97
C CYS A 202 18.39 2.65 3.10
N LYS A 203 18.52 3.30 4.26
CA LYS A 203 19.18 2.71 5.43
C LYS A 203 18.27 1.76 6.18
N ASP A 204 17.04 2.20 6.44
CA ASP A 204 16.01 1.43 7.15
C ASP A 204 14.61 1.81 6.66
N ASN A 205 13.70 0.84 6.71
CA ASN A 205 12.28 1.09 6.53
C ASN A 205 11.72 1.82 7.76
N LYS A 206 10.61 2.53 7.56
CA LYS A 206 9.91 3.23 8.63
C LYS A 206 9.15 2.21 9.48
N THR A 207 9.60 1.99 10.70
CA THR A 207 8.90 1.14 11.67
C THR A 207 8.01 2.00 12.56
N ILE A 208 6.75 1.59 12.73
CA ILE A 208 5.87 2.17 13.75
C ILE A 208 6.05 1.33 15.02
N SER A 209 6.16 1.96 16.19
CA SER A 209 6.26 1.23 17.45
C SER A 209 4.96 0.48 17.75
N LEU A 210 5.03 -0.83 17.98
CA LEU A 210 3.90 -1.64 18.45
C LEU A 210 3.17 -1.00 19.64
N ASN A 211 3.92 -0.44 20.60
CA ASN A 211 3.35 0.21 21.77
C ASN A 211 2.51 1.45 21.39
N ASP A 212 2.94 2.22 20.39
CA ASP A 212 2.18 3.38 19.91
C ASP A 212 0.88 2.94 19.22
N GLU A 213 0.92 1.84 18.46
CA GLU A 213 -0.27 1.27 17.82
C GLU A 213 -1.29 0.78 18.84
N VAL A 214 -0.83 -0.01 19.82
CA VAL A 214 -1.66 -0.51 20.92
C VAL A 214 -2.25 0.67 21.69
N PHE A 215 -1.44 1.69 22.00
CA PHE A 215 -1.92 2.90 22.67
C PHE A 215 -3.05 3.59 21.88
N ARG A 216 -2.90 3.76 20.55
CA ARG A 216 -3.92 4.38 19.69
C ARG A 216 -5.22 3.57 19.66
N LEU A 217 -5.12 2.24 19.58
CA LEU A 217 -6.28 1.35 19.66
C LEU A 217 -7.00 1.52 21.01
N LEU A 218 -6.27 1.41 22.12
CA LEU A 218 -6.86 1.48 23.46
C LEU A 218 -7.43 2.87 23.75
N LYS A 219 -6.83 3.93 23.21
CA LYS A 219 -7.35 5.30 23.35
C LYS A 219 -8.74 5.46 22.73
N THR A 220 -8.97 4.86 21.57
CA THR A 220 -10.23 4.99 20.81
C THR A 220 -11.28 3.95 21.22
N ALA A 221 -10.85 2.80 21.75
CA ALA A 221 -11.76 1.74 22.16
C ALA A 221 -12.62 2.12 23.38
N SER A 222 -13.90 1.76 23.37
CA SER A 222 -14.83 1.86 24.49
C SER A 222 -14.67 0.67 25.45
N LEU A 223 -13.51 0.64 26.13
CA LEU A 223 -13.15 -0.38 27.12
C LEU A 223 -13.02 0.23 28.53
N PRO A 224 -13.18 -0.57 29.60
CA PRO A 224 -12.88 -0.13 30.97
C PRO A 224 -11.44 0.38 31.09
N TYR A 225 -11.24 1.44 31.87
CA TYR A 225 -9.92 2.06 32.03
C TYR A 225 -8.89 1.07 32.60
N GLU A 226 -9.29 0.26 33.56
CA GLU A 226 -8.43 -0.75 34.20
C GLU A 226 -7.92 -1.78 33.19
N LEU A 227 -8.75 -2.15 32.21
CA LEU A 227 -8.36 -3.06 31.13
C LEU A 227 -7.33 -2.38 30.21
N LYS A 228 -7.57 -1.13 29.82
CA LYS A 228 -6.65 -0.37 28.95
C LYS A 228 -5.29 -0.19 29.62
N ASP A 229 -5.28 0.23 30.88
CA ASP A 229 -4.06 0.45 31.65
C ASP A 229 -3.27 -0.85 31.82
N ARG A 230 -3.94 -1.94 32.20
CA ARG A 230 -3.32 -3.27 32.32
C ARG A 230 -2.70 -3.71 30.99
N LEU A 231 -3.43 -3.61 29.87
CA LEU A 231 -2.94 -4.02 28.56
C LEU A 231 -1.74 -3.19 28.13
N LEU A 232 -1.81 -1.87 28.26
CA LEU A 232 -0.71 -0.99 27.90
C LEU A 232 0.55 -1.33 28.71
N ASN A 233 0.41 -1.52 30.03
CA ASN A 233 1.51 -1.94 30.89
C ASN A 233 2.06 -3.33 30.51
N GLN A 234 1.21 -4.27 30.12
CA GLN A 234 1.66 -5.59 29.66
C GLN A 234 2.48 -5.49 28.36
N PHE A 235 2.02 -4.71 27.36
CA PHE A 235 2.75 -4.52 26.10
C PHE A 235 4.07 -3.79 26.30
N ILE A 236 4.11 -2.74 27.14
CA ILE A 236 5.34 -2.01 27.47
C ILE A 236 6.39 -2.94 28.10
N ASN A 237 5.96 -3.90 28.92
CA ASN A 237 6.86 -4.80 29.64
C ASN A 237 7.17 -6.11 28.90
N ALA A 238 6.51 -6.38 27.77
CA ALA A 238 6.75 -7.58 26.97
C ALA A 238 8.15 -7.53 26.35
N LYS A 239 8.93 -8.60 26.50
CA LYS A 239 10.34 -8.64 26.06
C LYS A 239 10.55 -9.49 24.82
N ASN A 240 9.60 -10.37 24.50
CA ASN A 240 9.71 -11.35 23.43
C ASN A 240 8.32 -11.75 22.92
N SER A 241 8.29 -12.49 21.81
CA SER A 241 7.04 -12.98 21.20
C SER A 241 6.23 -13.89 22.12
N HIS A 242 6.86 -14.63 23.03
CA HIS A 242 6.13 -15.47 23.99
C HIS A 242 5.29 -14.63 24.97
N ASP A 243 5.84 -13.52 25.46
CA ASP A 243 5.10 -12.58 26.31
C ASP A 243 3.90 -11.98 25.56
N LEU A 244 4.09 -11.59 24.29
CA LEU A 244 3.03 -11.06 23.44
C LEU A 244 1.92 -12.08 23.22
N MET A 245 2.27 -13.33 22.91
CA MET A 245 1.29 -14.41 22.72
C MET A 245 0.52 -14.72 24.01
N ASN A 246 1.17 -14.69 25.17
CA ASN A 246 0.50 -14.84 26.45
C ASN A 246 -0.53 -13.74 26.70
N ILE A 247 -0.23 -12.48 26.34
CA ILE A 247 -1.21 -11.38 26.42
C ILE A 247 -2.44 -11.69 25.56
N LEU A 248 -2.25 -12.15 24.32
CA LEU A 248 -3.33 -12.49 23.39
C LEU A 248 -4.25 -13.59 23.90
N HIS A 249 -3.69 -14.65 24.50
CA HIS A 249 -4.45 -15.80 24.99
C HIS A 249 -5.54 -15.45 26.01
N HIS A 250 -5.32 -14.38 26.79
CA HIS A 250 -6.25 -13.93 27.82
C HIS A 250 -7.29 -12.91 27.34
N GLN A 251 -7.24 -12.47 26.08
CA GLN A 251 -8.20 -11.50 25.54
C GLN A 251 -9.39 -12.18 24.88
N ASP A 252 -10.51 -11.45 24.82
CA ASP A 252 -11.65 -11.86 24.00
C ASP A 252 -11.28 -11.90 22.50
N LYS A 253 -12.13 -12.55 21.70
CA LYS A 253 -11.86 -12.79 20.27
C LYS A 253 -11.65 -11.50 19.47
N GLU A 254 -12.40 -10.44 19.78
CA GLU A 254 -12.39 -9.20 18.98
C GLU A 254 -11.18 -8.33 19.28
N LEU A 255 -10.81 -8.21 20.55
CA LEU A 255 -9.56 -7.55 20.93
C LEU A 255 -8.34 -8.33 20.46
N ARG A 256 -8.35 -9.66 20.64
CA ARG A 256 -7.24 -10.54 20.25
C ARG A 256 -6.90 -10.42 18.78
N GLY A 257 -7.89 -10.41 17.90
CA GLY A 257 -7.66 -10.31 16.46
C GLY A 257 -6.97 -8.99 16.05
N ARG A 258 -7.36 -7.87 16.66
CA ARG A 258 -6.75 -6.55 16.41
C ARG A 258 -5.29 -6.49 16.86
N LEU A 259 -5.05 -7.00 18.07
CA LEU A 259 -3.68 -7.08 18.61
C LEU A 259 -2.80 -8.02 17.79
N LEU A 260 -3.36 -9.12 17.27
CA LEU A 260 -2.64 -10.05 16.41
C LEU A 260 -2.18 -9.40 15.10
N GLU A 261 -3.04 -8.61 14.43
CA GLU A 261 -2.63 -7.84 13.23
C GLU A 261 -1.45 -6.92 13.56
N MET A 262 -1.53 -6.17 14.67
CA MET A 262 -0.48 -5.22 15.06
C MET A 262 0.86 -5.92 15.35
N ILE A 263 0.82 -7.05 16.08
CA ILE A 263 2.02 -7.84 16.37
C ILE A 263 2.60 -8.38 15.06
N PHE A 264 1.76 -8.94 14.19
CA PHE A 264 2.18 -9.49 12.90
C PHE A 264 2.92 -8.46 12.04
N THR A 265 2.45 -7.21 11.98
CA THR A 265 3.11 -6.16 11.19
C THR A 265 4.37 -5.58 11.85
N ASN A 266 4.63 -5.89 13.12
CA ASN A 266 5.77 -5.37 13.89
C ASN A 266 6.92 -6.38 14.05
N GLU A 267 6.66 -7.68 13.92
CA GLU A 267 7.67 -8.74 14.06
C GLU A 267 8.48 -8.99 12.75
N ASN A 268 8.33 -8.14 11.71
CA ASN A 268 8.85 -8.36 10.35
C ASN A 268 9.66 -7.21 9.76
#